data_AF-A0A2V8LHV3-F1
#
_entry.id   AF-A0A2V8LHV3-F1
#
_cell.length_a   1.000
_cell.length_b   1.000
_cell.length_c   1.000
_cell.angle_alpha   90.00
_cell.angle_beta   90.00
_cell.angle_gamma   90.00
#
_symmetry.space_group_name_H-M   'P 1'
#
loop_
_entity.id
_entity.type
_entity.pdbx_description
1 polymer ?
#
loop_
_entity_poly.entity_id
_entity_poly.type
_entity_poly.pdbx_seq_one_letter_code
_entity_poly.pdbx_strand_id
1 'polypeptide(L)'
;MLILLNLIILFALQRSSDPAEVKYIVAIIAAVAAILVAIISAVVSIVSLVFSRMNQGALQREQAELAQQGKERDARRDYQYDAHKRLYSECEPLLFQLAELAEHAYHRIYSLARTARLGGLPRWMDGPGYYHVSTMYKLVCPLVIFRLIQQRLTFVDLRLDEQIANQYRLLKFLYLTFTDSFDFASINPVIDYHPDVDNWEEKRVENQQKYWRQGLYLGMLDNLIDALIVPMEEGKIRWKTYGEFEYDFADPNSTIGRQFVGLADVLYGFHPKTRPILWRMLWTQTLIYKKIIESQSSELGTSSRVGLAAVSPKLPPGSLDWRQDPKEASDEEVLAIPQRVAEEYLRTRLPEVFGTTQTEVEMQKLDFKG
;
A
#
# COMPACT_ATOMS: atom_id res chain seq x y z
N MET A 1 0.60 -76.43 -17.53
CA MET A 1 1.84 -77.20 -17.26
C MET A 1 1.62 -78.33 -16.25
N LEU A 2 1.07 -78.05 -15.04
CA LEU A 2 0.69 -79.09 -14.06
C LEU A 2 -0.23 -80.19 -14.61
N ILE A 3 -1.22 -79.80 -15.43
CA ILE A 3 -2.16 -80.74 -16.08
C ILE A 3 -1.44 -81.66 -17.08
N LEU A 4 -0.47 -81.12 -17.83
CA LEU A 4 0.32 -81.89 -18.81
C LEU A 4 1.29 -82.85 -18.11
N LEU A 5 1.90 -82.42 -16.99
CA LEU A 5 2.79 -83.25 -16.18
C LEU A 5 2.04 -84.42 -15.55
N ASN A 6 0.82 -84.18 -15.03
CA ASN A 6 -0.05 -85.23 -14.50
C ASN A 6 -0.46 -86.25 -15.57
N LEU A 7 -0.74 -85.82 -16.80
CA LEU A 7 -1.04 -86.71 -17.92
C LEU A 7 0.17 -87.57 -18.33
N ILE A 8 1.39 -87.01 -18.31
CA ILE A 8 2.64 -87.75 -18.58
C ILE A 8 2.94 -88.77 -17.49
N ILE A 9 2.71 -88.42 -16.21
CA ILE A 9 2.85 -89.35 -15.07
C ILE A 9 1.89 -90.52 -15.21
N LEU A 10 0.61 -90.24 -15.47
CA LEU A 10 -0.42 -91.26 -15.68
C LEU A 10 -0.06 -92.19 -16.85
N PHE A 11 0.40 -91.64 -17.97
CA PHE A 11 0.78 -92.42 -19.15
C PHE A 11 2.04 -93.29 -18.91
N ALA A 12 3.02 -92.79 -18.16
CA ALA A 12 4.24 -93.55 -17.84
C ALA A 12 3.99 -94.66 -16.81
N LEU A 13 3.10 -94.43 -15.83
CA LEU A 13 2.67 -95.44 -14.85
C LEU A 13 1.89 -96.60 -15.48
N GLN A 14 1.20 -96.35 -16.58
CA GLN A 14 0.36 -97.35 -17.25
C GLN A 14 1.16 -98.28 -18.19
N ARG A 15 2.43 -97.97 -18.47
CA ARG A 15 3.26 -98.65 -19.48
C ARG A 15 4.37 -99.55 -18.91
N SER A 16 4.74 -99.43 -17.62
CA SER A 16 5.77 -100.25 -16.99
C SER A 16 5.15 -101.31 -16.08
N SER A 17 5.55 -102.58 -16.26
CA SER A 17 5.11 -103.74 -15.47
C SER A 17 6.11 -104.15 -14.38
N ASP A 18 7.25 -103.45 -14.27
CA ASP A 18 8.26 -103.68 -13.24
C ASP A 18 8.16 -102.61 -12.13
N PRO A 19 7.82 -102.97 -10.88
CA PRO A 19 7.68 -102.02 -9.78
C PRO A 19 8.97 -101.25 -9.45
N ALA A 20 10.15 -101.74 -9.88
CA ALA A 20 11.40 -101.00 -9.74
C ALA A 20 11.48 -99.82 -10.73
N GLU A 21 11.10 -100.00 -11.99
CA GLU A 21 11.10 -98.95 -13.01
C GLU A 21 10.11 -97.82 -12.68
N VAL A 22 8.93 -98.15 -12.19
CA VAL A 22 7.92 -97.16 -11.78
C VAL A 22 8.46 -96.20 -10.71
N LYS A 23 9.20 -96.72 -9.73
CA LYS A 23 9.85 -95.90 -8.69
C LYS A 23 10.85 -94.92 -9.29
N TYR A 24 11.63 -95.34 -10.29
CA TYR A 24 12.58 -94.46 -10.98
C TYR A 24 11.88 -93.36 -11.77
N ILE A 25 10.83 -93.69 -12.54
CA ILE A 25 10.08 -92.71 -13.33
C ILE A 25 9.44 -91.65 -12.42
N VAL A 26 8.81 -92.06 -11.32
CA VAL A 26 8.20 -91.14 -10.35
C VAL A 26 9.26 -90.25 -9.70
N ALA A 27 10.42 -90.80 -9.34
CA ALA A 27 11.52 -90.01 -8.79
C ALA A 27 12.06 -88.95 -9.77
N ILE A 28 12.20 -89.29 -11.06
CA ILE A 28 12.65 -88.36 -12.10
C ILE A 28 11.63 -87.22 -12.28
N ILE A 29 10.34 -87.54 -12.35
CA ILE A 29 9.30 -86.52 -12.55
C ILE A 29 9.20 -85.60 -11.32
N ALA A 30 9.30 -86.14 -10.11
CA ALA A 30 9.34 -85.35 -8.88
C ALA A 30 10.56 -84.40 -8.86
N ALA A 31 11.74 -84.88 -9.29
CA ALA A 31 12.93 -84.04 -9.40
C ALA A 31 12.76 -82.91 -10.43
N VAL A 32 12.21 -83.21 -11.61
CA VAL A 32 11.94 -82.20 -12.66
C VAL A 32 10.91 -81.17 -12.19
N ALA A 33 9.84 -81.61 -11.52
CA ALA A 33 8.83 -80.72 -10.95
C ALA A 33 9.43 -79.80 -9.86
N ALA A 34 10.25 -80.33 -8.97
CA ALA A 34 10.93 -79.57 -7.94
C ALA A 34 11.87 -78.52 -8.54
N ILE A 35 12.63 -78.86 -9.59
CA ILE A 35 13.49 -77.92 -10.32
C ILE A 35 12.64 -76.81 -10.95
N LEU A 36 11.52 -77.14 -11.59
CA LEU A 36 10.63 -76.13 -12.19
C LEU A 36 10.00 -75.20 -11.14
N VAL A 37 9.56 -75.73 -10.00
CA VAL A 37 9.04 -74.91 -8.89
C VAL A 37 10.15 -73.99 -8.34
N ALA A 38 11.37 -74.51 -8.20
CA ALA A 38 12.53 -73.72 -7.76
C ALA A 38 12.85 -72.59 -8.75
N ILE A 39 12.82 -72.87 -10.07
CA ILE A 39 13.04 -71.85 -11.11
C ILE A 39 11.96 -70.78 -11.08
N ILE A 40 10.68 -71.15 -11.01
CA ILE A 40 9.57 -70.18 -10.94
C ILE A 40 9.69 -69.33 -9.68
N SER A 41 10.00 -69.94 -8.54
CA SER A 41 10.19 -69.23 -7.26
C SER A 41 11.38 -68.28 -7.31
N ALA A 42 12.48 -68.67 -7.96
CA ALA A 42 13.63 -67.82 -8.19
C ALA A 42 13.28 -66.63 -9.09
N VAL A 43 12.54 -66.85 -10.19
CA VAL A 43 12.11 -65.77 -11.10
C VAL A 43 11.19 -64.78 -10.38
N VAL A 44 10.17 -65.26 -9.65
CA VAL A 44 9.26 -64.41 -8.86
C VAL A 44 10.04 -63.62 -7.81
N SER A 45 11.03 -64.24 -7.16
CA SER A 45 11.89 -63.55 -6.18
C SER A 45 12.74 -62.46 -6.84
N ILE A 46 13.33 -62.71 -8.01
CA ILE A 46 14.11 -61.72 -8.76
C ILE A 46 13.23 -60.54 -9.19
N VAL A 47 12.06 -60.82 -9.77
CA VAL A 47 11.11 -59.79 -10.21
C VAL A 47 10.64 -58.97 -9.00
N SER A 48 10.30 -59.61 -7.89
CA SER A 48 9.89 -58.92 -6.65
C SER A 48 11.00 -58.03 -6.09
N LEU A 49 12.25 -58.47 -6.17
CA LEU A 49 13.41 -57.68 -5.72
C LEU A 49 13.66 -56.48 -6.64
N VAL A 50 13.49 -56.62 -7.95
CA VAL A 50 13.59 -55.51 -8.91
C VAL A 50 12.47 -54.49 -8.69
N PHE A 51 11.20 -54.93 -8.61
CA PHE A 51 10.07 -54.05 -8.34
C PHE A 51 10.17 -53.37 -6.96
N SER A 52 10.60 -54.09 -5.94
CA SER A 52 10.82 -53.53 -4.60
C SER A 52 11.89 -52.43 -4.63
N ARG A 53 13.01 -52.65 -5.33
CA ARG A 53 14.05 -51.62 -5.51
C ARG A 53 13.53 -50.40 -6.27
N MET A 54 12.76 -50.60 -7.34
CA MET A 54 12.17 -49.49 -8.11
C MET A 54 11.16 -48.69 -7.27
N ASN A 55 10.28 -49.38 -6.54
CA ASN A 55 9.28 -48.74 -5.67
C ASN A 55 9.93 -48.01 -4.49
N GLN A 56 10.97 -48.59 -3.88
CA GLN A 56 11.74 -47.92 -2.83
C GLN A 56 12.43 -46.65 -3.37
N GLY A 57 12.99 -46.71 -4.57
CA GLY A 57 13.60 -45.55 -5.22
C GLY A 57 12.58 -44.44 -5.55
N ALA A 58 11.41 -44.81 -6.07
CA ALA A 58 10.32 -43.86 -6.34
C ALA A 58 9.81 -43.20 -5.05
N LEU A 59 9.59 -44.00 -4.01
CA LEU A 59 9.09 -43.54 -2.71
C LEU A 59 10.10 -42.63 -1.99
N GLN A 60 11.40 -42.95 -2.06
CA GLN A 60 12.46 -42.09 -1.53
C GLN A 60 12.53 -40.74 -2.25
N ARG A 61 12.35 -40.72 -3.57
CA ARG A 61 12.32 -39.46 -4.35
C ARG A 61 11.13 -38.60 -3.98
N GLU A 62 9.94 -39.20 -3.89
CA GLU A 62 8.72 -38.49 -3.50
C GLU A 62 8.82 -37.95 -2.06
N GLN A 63 9.38 -38.72 -1.13
CA GLN A 63 9.65 -38.25 0.23
C GLN A 63 10.67 -37.10 0.26
N ALA A 64 11.74 -37.17 -0.56
CA ALA A 64 12.72 -36.10 -0.64
C ALA A 64 12.12 -34.82 -1.24
N GLU A 65 11.27 -34.93 -2.26
CA GLU A 65 10.56 -33.82 -2.87
C GLU A 65 9.57 -33.17 -1.89
N LEU A 66 8.75 -33.97 -1.20
CA LEU A 66 7.84 -33.47 -0.16
C LEU A 66 8.60 -32.80 0.99
N ALA A 67 9.73 -33.38 1.41
CA ALA A 67 10.57 -32.78 2.44
C ALA A 67 11.19 -31.44 1.99
N GLN A 68 11.59 -31.32 0.72
CA GLN A 68 12.08 -30.07 0.15
C GLN A 68 10.97 -29.02 0.07
N GLN A 69 9.79 -29.37 -0.45
CA GLN A 69 8.63 -28.47 -0.49
C GLN A 69 8.20 -28.02 0.92
N GLY A 70 8.31 -28.91 1.92
CA GLY A 70 8.09 -28.58 3.33
C GLY A 70 9.06 -27.50 3.81
N LYS A 71 10.36 -27.71 3.61
CA LYS A 71 11.40 -26.75 3.98
C LYS A 71 11.24 -25.39 3.30
N GLU A 72 10.86 -25.37 2.02
CA GLU A 72 10.60 -24.13 1.28
C GLU A 72 9.39 -23.37 1.84
N ARG A 73 8.31 -24.08 2.18
CA ARG A 73 7.12 -23.48 2.81
C ARG A 73 7.43 -22.95 4.21
N ASP A 74 8.19 -23.69 5.00
CA ASP A 74 8.56 -23.28 6.36
C ASP A 74 9.50 -22.07 6.32
N ALA A 75 10.53 -22.09 5.46
CA ALA A 75 11.41 -20.92 5.26
C ALA A 75 10.63 -19.67 4.81
N ARG A 76 9.61 -19.84 3.94
CA ARG A 76 8.74 -18.72 3.52
C ARG A 76 7.89 -18.19 4.67
N ARG A 77 7.34 -19.07 5.50
CA ARG A 77 6.56 -18.67 6.69
C ARG A 77 7.40 -17.93 7.69
N ASP A 78 8.61 -18.42 7.97
CA ASP A 78 9.55 -17.78 8.90
C ASP A 78 9.92 -16.38 8.39
N TYR A 79 10.25 -16.27 7.09
CA TYR A 79 10.49 -14.97 6.46
C TYR A 79 9.28 -14.03 6.59
N GLN A 80 8.08 -14.49 6.25
CA GLN A 80 6.87 -13.66 6.32
C GLN A 80 6.59 -13.22 7.75
N TYR A 81 6.70 -14.12 8.72
CA TYR A 81 6.51 -13.79 10.13
C TYR A 81 7.49 -12.72 10.60
N ASP A 82 8.78 -12.89 10.31
CA ASP A 82 9.81 -11.91 10.67
C ASP A 82 9.62 -10.58 9.96
N ALA A 83 9.22 -10.59 8.69
CA ALA A 83 8.99 -9.38 7.91
C ALA A 83 7.73 -8.62 8.38
N HIS A 84 6.63 -9.32 8.72
CA HIS A 84 5.46 -8.72 9.35
C HIS A 84 5.81 -8.11 10.70
N LYS A 85 6.57 -8.83 11.53
CA LYS A 85 7.02 -8.33 12.83
C LYS A 85 7.79 -7.02 12.69
N ARG A 86 8.73 -6.93 11.73
CA ARG A 86 9.48 -5.71 11.42
C ARG A 86 8.57 -4.61 10.89
N LEU A 87 7.66 -4.93 9.97
CA LEU A 87 6.71 -3.98 9.42
C LEU A 87 5.90 -3.30 10.52
N TYR A 88 5.36 -4.07 11.46
CA TYR A 88 4.57 -3.53 12.57
C TYR A 88 5.44 -2.77 13.57
N SER A 89 6.61 -3.31 13.98
CA SER A 89 7.49 -2.61 14.92
C SER A 89 8.01 -1.28 14.39
N GLU A 90 8.23 -1.19 13.08
CA GLU A 90 8.78 0.01 12.43
C GLU A 90 7.72 0.99 11.94
N CYS A 91 6.56 0.55 11.46
CA CYS A 91 5.57 1.45 10.84
C CYS A 91 4.37 1.76 11.72
N GLU A 92 3.87 0.82 12.51
CA GLU A 92 2.61 0.99 13.26
C GLU A 92 2.64 2.16 14.27
N PRO A 93 3.71 2.38 15.06
CA PRO A 93 3.77 3.54 15.95
C PRO A 93 3.72 4.88 15.21
N LEU A 94 4.31 4.94 14.02
CA LEU A 94 4.30 6.13 13.16
C LEU A 94 2.91 6.36 12.56
N LEU A 95 2.24 5.29 12.13
CA LEU A 95 0.88 5.34 11.57
C LEU A 95 -0.18 5.73 12.61
N PHE A 96 0.00 5.31 13.86
CA PHE A 96 -0.83 5.78 14.96
C PHE A 96 -0.68 7.30 15.17
N GLN A 97 0.56 7.80 15.21
CA GLN A 97 0.83 9.24 15.33
C GLN A 97 0.32 10.03 14.12
N LEU A 98 0.38 9.43 12.93
CA LEU A 98 -0.15 10.03 11.71
C LEU A 98 -1.64 10.36 11.84
N ALA A 99 -2.44 9.50 12.46
CA ALA A 99 -3.88 9.70 12.61
C ALA A 99 -4.19 11.04 13.33
N GLU A 100 -3.52 11.26 14.46
CA GLU A 100 -3.65 12.47 15.27
C GLU A 100 -3.18 13.71 14.51
N LEU A 101 -2.03 13.62 13.83
CA LEU A 101 -1.51 14.73 13.03
C LEU A 101 -2.41 15.05 11.83
N ALA A 102 -2.98 14.03 11.19
CA ALA A 102 -3.95 14.18 10.11
C ALA A 102 -5.23 14.84 10.61
N GLU A 103 -5.73 14.49 11.80
CA GLU A 103 -6.88 15.14 12.43
C GLU A 103 -6.61 16.61 12.75
N HIS A 104 -5.43 16.94 13.27
CA HIS A 104 -5.02 18.33 13.49
C HIS A 104 -4.97 19.16 12.20
N ALA A 105 -4.42 18.59 11.12
CA ALA A 105 -4.34 19.23 9.82
C ALA A 105 -5.74 19.39 9.18
N TYR A 106 -6.55 18.34 9.24
CA TYR A 106 -7.95 18.34 8.82
C TYR A 106 -8.73 19.48 9.50
N HIS A 107 -8.71 19.54 10.83
CA HIS A 107 -9.40 20.62 11.56
C HIS A 107 -8.82 22.01 11.29
N ARG A 108 -7.52 22.11 10.98
CA ARG A 108 -6.93 23.39 10.59
C ARG A 108 -7.51 23.91 9.28
N ILE A 109 -7.75 23.05 8.28
CA ILE A 109 -8.35 23.46 7.01
C ILE A 109 -9.79 23.93 7.20
N TYR A 110 -10.57 23.25 8.05
CA TYR A 110 -11.91 23.70 8.45
C TYR A 110 -11.86 25.05 9.16
N SER A 111 -10.85 25.24 10.02
CA SER A 111 -10.63 26.52 10.68
C SER A 111 -10.31 27.63 9.68
N LEU A 112 -9.59 27.36 8.59
CA LEU A 112 -9.35 28.35 7.52
C LEU A 112 -10.65 28.76 6.82
N ALA A 113 -11.48 27.81 6.39
CA ALA A 113 -12.80 28.10 5.82
C ALA A 113 -13.69 28.89 6.80
N ARG A 114 -13.75 28.47 8.06
CA ARG A 114 -14.51 29.17 9.10
C ARG A 114 -13.98 30.59 9.33
N THR A 115 -12.67 30.78 9.41
CA THR A 115 -12.07 32.11 9.61
C THR A 115 -12.35 33.03 8.41
N ALA A 116 -12.32 32.51 7.18
CA ALA A 116 -12.74 33.26 5.99
C ALA A 116 -14.22 33.69 6.08
N ARG A 117 -15.11 32.76 6.44
CA ARG A 117 -16.55 33.02 6.62
C ARG A 117 -16.87 34.04 7.72
N LEU A 118 -15.97 34.20 8.69
CA LEU A 118 -16.10 35.21 9.75
C LEU A 118 -15.38 36.53 9.41
N GLY A 119 -14.87 36.69 8.18
CA GLY A 119 -14.14 37.88 7.75
C GLY A 119 -12.76 38.06 8.38
N GLY A 120 -12.19 36.98 8.90
CA GLY A 120 -10.83 36.98 9.46
C GLY A 120 -9.74 36.85 8.40
N LEU A 121 -10.02 36.25 7.24
CA LEU A 121 -9.04 36.20 6.13
C LEU A 121 -9.20 37.41 5.20
N PRO A 122 -8.11 37.98 4.66
CA PRO A 122 -6.72 37.51 4.77
C PRO A 122 -5.98 37.94 6.04
N ARG A 123 -6.55 38.84 6.87
CA ARG A 123 -5.89 39.47 8.04
C ARG A 123 -5.14 38.51 8.96
N TRP A 124 -5.69 37.33 9.26
CA TRP A 124 -5.04 36.35 10.16
C TRP A 124 -3.84 35.63 9.51
N MET A 125 -3.62 35.84 8.22
CA MET A 125 -2.54 35.27 7.40
C MET A 125 -1.58 36.34 6.82
N ASP A 126 -1.79 37.63 7.11
CA ASP A 126 -0.97 38.75 6.59
C ASP A 126 0.40 38.91 7.27
N GLY A 127 0.80 37.99 8.15
CA GLY A 127 2.10 38.03 8.81
C GLY A 127 2.36 36.84 9.73
N PRO A 128 3.54 36.79 10.40
CA PRO A 128 3.99 35.67 11.23
C PRO A 128 3.30 35.64 12.61
N GLY A 129 1.99 35.86 12.67
CA GLY A 129 1.20 35.69 13.89
C GLY A 129 0.96 34.21 14.22
N TYR A 130 0.55 33.92 15.46
CA TYR A 130 0.27 32.55 15.95
C TYR A 130 -0.58 31.73 14.98
N TYR A 131 -1.61 32.31 14.37
CA TYR A 131 -2.49 31.59 13.46
C TYR A 131 -1.77 31.16 12.18
N HIS A 132 -0.95 32.04 11.58
CA HIS A 132 -0.14 31.71 10.41
C HIS A 132 0.89 30.62 10.76
N VAL A 133 1.69 30.83 11.81
CA VAL A 133 2.76 29.92 12.24
C VAL A 133 2.20 28.53 12.59
N SER A 134 1.12 28.47 13.38
CA SER A 134 0.44 27.21 13.72
C SER A 134 -0.31 26.58 12.55
N THR A 135 -0.60 27.31 11.48
CA THR A 135 -1.16 26.74 10.24
C THR A 135 -0.07 26.02 9.46
N MET A 136 1.09 26.67 9.25
CA MET A 136 2.26 26.05 8.61
C MET A 136 2.65 24.74 9.28
N TYR A 137 2.84 24.79 10.61
CA TYR A 137 3.22 23.61 11.39
C TYR A 137 2.22 22.46 11.21
N LYS A 138 0.93 22.72 11.44
CA LYS A 138 -0.09 21.66 11.41
C LYS A 138 -0.25 21.02 10.03
N LEU A 139 -0.09 21.78 8.95
CA LEU A 139 -0.19 21.24 7.59
C LEU A 139 1.03 20.36 7.22
N VAL A 140 2.23 20.71 7.70
CA VAL A 140 3.47 19.99 7.36
C VAL A 140 3.72 18.78 8.26
N CYS A 141 3.29 18.78 9.53
CA CYS A 141 3.58 17.68 10.47
C CYS A 141 3.27 16.27 9.94
N PRO A 142 2.12 15.99 9.28
CA PRO A 142 1.87 14.66 8.71
C PRO A 142 2.93 14.19 7.71
N LEU A 143 3.58 15.13 6.99
CA LEU A 143 4.63 14.81 6.01
C LEU A 143 5.94 14.39 6.68
N VAL A 144 6.16 14.79 7.93
CA VAL A 144 7.29 14.28 8.71
C VAL A 144 7.14 12.77 8.89
N ILE A 145 5.94 12.29 9.20
CA ILE A 145 5.67 10.86 9.31
C ILE A 145 5.94 10.13 7.99
N PHE A 146 5.53 10.71 6.86
CA PHE A 146 5.86 10.17 5.54
C PHE A 146 7.37 9.98 5.35
N ARG A 147 8.17 11.00 5.69
CA ARG A 147 9.63 10.95 5.62
C ARG A 147 10.22 9.87 6.55
N LEU A 148 9.70 9.75 7.77
CA LEU A 148 10.14 8.74 8.73
C LEU A 148 9.85 7.32 8.24
N ILE A 149 8.67 7.07 7.65
CA ILE A 149 8.34 5.77 7.04
C ILE A 149 9.21 5.52 5.82
N GLN A 150 9.43 6.53 4.97
CA GLN A 150 10.26 6.44 3.76
C GLN A 150 11.68 5.94 4.08
N GLN A 151 12.28 6.44 5.16
CA GLN A 151 13.62 6.02 5.62
C GLN A 151 13.67 4.55 6.07
N ARG A 152 12.53 3.94 6.40
CA ARG A 152 12.42 2.55 6.88
C ARG A 152 12.09 1.55 5.78
N LEU A 153 11.75 2.00 4.57
CA LEU A 153 11.31 1.14 3.45
C LEU A 153 12.32 0.09 3.01
N THR A 154 13.62 0.30 3.26
CA THR A 154 14.65 -0.72 2.97
C THR A 154 14.58 -1.91 3.91
N PHE A 155 13.93 -1.77 5.06
CA PHE A 155 13.85 -2.78 6.12
C PHE A 155 12.50 -3.50 6.18
N VAL A 156 11.49 -2.99 5.47
CA VAL A 156 10.11 -3.48 5.52
C VAL A 156 9.56 -3.78 4.13
N ASP A 157 8.75 -4.83 4.01
CA ASP A 157 7.99 -5.11 2.79
C ASP A 157 6.53 -4.70 2.97
N LEU A 158 6.16 -3.57 2.38
CA LEU A 158 4.78 -3.07 2.44
C LEU A 158 3.77 -4.01 1.76
N ARG A 159 4.20 -4.94 0.89
CA ARG A 159 3.29 -5.87 0.19
C ARG A 159 2.65 -6.89 1.13
N LEU A 160 3.22 -7.05 2.32
CA LEU A 160 2.74 -7.98 3.34
C LEU A 160 1.46 -7.49 4.04
N ASP A 161 1.22 -6.18 4.05
CA ASP A 161 0.02 -5.58 4.63
C ASP A 161 -0.54 -4.46 3.73
N GLU A 162 -1.67 -4.76 3.09
CA GLU A 162 -2.32 -3.85 2.16
C GLU A 162 -2.80 -2.54 2.82
N GLN A 163 -3.17 -2.58 4.09
CA GLN A 163 -3.63 -1.41 4.82
C GLN A 163 -2.49 -0.44 5.08
N ILE A 164 -1.35 -0.94 5.58
CA ILE A 164 -0.13 -0.15 5.74
C ILE A 164 0.36 0.40 4.40
N ALA A 165 0.33 -0.43 3.34
CA ALA A 165 0.68 0.00 2.00
C ALA A 165 -0.22 1.15 1.52
N ASN A 166 -1.53 1.08 1.74
CA ASN A 166 -2.47 2.11 1.34
C ASN A 166 -2.31 3.40 2.15
N GLN A 167 -2.07 3.33 3.46
CA GLN A 167 -1.76 4.51 4.28
C GLN A 167 -0.46 5.19 3.81
N TYR A 168 0.57 4.40 3.47
CA TYR A 168 1.79 4.93 2.86
C TYR A 168 1.53 5.62 1.51
N ARG A 169 0.68 5.03 0.66
CA ARG A 169 0.26 5.65 -0.62
C ARG A 169 -0.46 6.97 -0.37
N LEU A 170 -1.44 7.01 0.54
CA LEU A 170 -2.14 8.24 0.93
C LEU A 170 -1.17 9.34 1.37
N LEU A 171 -0.19 8.98 2.21
CA LEU A 171 0.88 9.89 2.65
C LEU A 171 1.75 10.40 1.51
N LYS A 172 2.15 9.51 0.58
CA LYS A 172 2.93 9.90 -0.60
C LYS A 172 2.16 10.92 -1.45
N PHE A 173 0.87 10.72 -1.66
CA PHE A 173 0.07 11.67 -2.42
C PHE A 173 -0.24 12.94 -1.65
N LEU A 174 -0.38 12.87 -0.32
CA LEU A 174 -0.43 14.07 0.51
C LEU A 174 0.82 14.93 0.31
N TYR A 175 2.01 14.32 0.32
CA TYR A 175 3.27 15.00 0.00
C TYR A 175 3.23 15.68 -1.38
N LEU A 176 2.80 14.97 -2.42
CA LEU A 176 2.72 15.51 -3.79
C LEU A 176 1.72 16.68 -3.92
N THR A 177 0.64 16.70 -3.13
CA THR A 177 -0.34 17.80 -3.22
C THR A 177 0.27 19.17 -2.94
N PHE A 178 1.38 19.26 -2.20
CA PHE A 178 2.07 20.52 -1.94
C PHE A 178 2.85 21.03 -3.16
N THR A 179 3.25 20.16 -4.08
CA THR A 179 4.06 20.51 -5.25
C THR A 179 3.24 20.62 -6.53
N ASP A 180 2.08 19.96 -6.58
CA ASP A 180 1.33 19.73 -7.82
C ASP A 180 0.37 20.89 -8.18
N SER A 181 0.74 22.14 -7.83
CA SER A 181 -0.10 23.33 -8.08
C SER A 181 -0.44 23.52 -9.57
N PHE A 182 0.45 23.14 -10.48
CA PHE A 182 0.18 23.18 -11.93
C PHE A 182 -0.85 22.12 -12.35
N ASP A 183 -0.79 20.91 -11.78
CA ASP A 183 -1.79 19.87 -12.06
C ASP A 183 -3.17 20.35 -11.59
N PHE A 184 -3.27 20.91 -10.37
CA PHE A 184 -4.53 21.47 -9.86
C PHE A 184 -5.07 22.64 -10.69
N ALA A 185 -4.19 23.43 -11.31
CA ALA A 185 -4.59 24.50 -12.22
C ALA A 185 -5.12 23.95 -13.56
N SER A 186 -4.59 22.81 -14.02
CA SER A 186 -4.96 22.17 -15.28
C SER A 186 -6.28 21.38 -15.25
N ILE A 187 -6.76 21.02 -14.07
CA ILE A 187 -8.04 20.30 -13.90
C ILE A 187 -9.22 21.25 -14.09
N ASN A 188 -10.25 20.80 -14.79
CA ASN A 188 -11.40 21.62 -15.15
C ASN A 188 -12.19 22.12 -13.91
N PRO A 189 -12.59 23.41 -13.87
CA PRO A 189 -12.28 24.44 -14.86
C PRO A 189 -10.82 24.89 -14.78
N VAL A 190 -10.17 24.94 -15.95
CA VAL A 190 -8.75 25.32 -16.06
C VAL A 190 -8.54 26.74 -15.55
N ILE A 191 -7.51 26.92 -14.73
CA ILE A 191 -7.06 28.23 -14.26
C ILE A 191 -5.77 28.59 -14.98
N ASP A 192 -5.78 29.75 -15.64
CA ASP A 192 -4.59 30.38 -16.21
C ASP A 192 -3.60 30.71 -15.06
N TYR A 193 -2.50 29.95 -14.97
CA TYR A 193 -1.58 29.95 -13.83
C TYR A 193 -0.12 30.02 -14.29
N HIS A 194 0.54 31.15 -14.01
CA HIS A 194 1.91 31.46 -14.41
C HIS A 194 2.67 32.16 -13.27
N PRO A 195 3.03 31.45 -12.19
CA PRO A 195 3.74 32.04 -11.06
C PRO A 195 5.20 32.41 -11.37
N ASP A 196 5.78 31.89 -12.45
CA ASP A 196 7.20 32.03 -12.82
C ASP A 196 7.44 33.09 -13.91
N VAL A 197 6.58 34.10 -14.01
CA VAL A 197 6.77 35.19 -14.98
C VAL A 197 7.79 36.22 -14.49
N ASP A 198 8.44 36.91 -15.42
CA ASP A 198 9.21 38.11 -15.08
C ASP A 198 8.30 39.15 -14.40
N ASN A 199 8.86 39.87 -13.43
CA ASN A 199 8.16 40.84 -12.56
C ASN A 199 6.95 40.23 -11.83
N TRP A 200 7.06 38.96 -11.41
CA TRP A 200 6.00 38.26 -10.67
C TRP A 200 5.58 39.02 -9.40
N GLU A 201 6.47 39.75 -8.74
CA GLU A 201 6.18 40.53 -7.52
C GLU A 201 5.13 41.63 -7.74
N GLU A 202 5.19 42.31 -8.88
CA GLU A 202 4.22 43.36 -9.25
C GLU A 202 2.92 42.71 -9.73
N LYS A 203 3.03 41.74 -10.65
CA LYS A 203 1.88 41.08 -11.28
C LYS A 203 1.02 40.30 -10.29
N ARG A 204 1.62 39.73 -9.23
CA ARG A 204 0.86 39.00 -8.20
C ARG A 204 -0.06 39.89 -7.37
N VAL A 205 0.19 41.20 -7.31
CA VAL A 205 -0.71 42.17 -6.69
C VAL A 205 -1.94 42.42 -7.58
N GLU A 206 -1.73 42.50 -8.89
CA GLU A 206 -2.79 42.72 -9.89
C GLU A 206 -3.71 41.51 -10.04
N ASN A 207 -3.13 40.32 -10.22
CA ASN A 207 -3.87 39.07 -10.38
C ASN A 207 -3.23 37.95 -9.56
N GLN A 208 -3.72 37.89 -8.34
CA GLN A 208 -3.36 36.92 -7.33
C GLN A 208 -3.55 35.46 -7.75
N GLN A 209 -4.62 35.15 -8.49
CA GLN A 209 -4.93 33.79 -8.92
C GLN A 209 -3.92 33.28 -9.97
N LYS A 210 -3.50 34.16 -10.88
CA LYS A 210 -2.65 33.83 -12.01
C LYS A 210 -1.16 33.82 -11.68
N TYR A 211 -0.67 34.84 -10.96
CA TYR A 211 0.77 35.09 -10.84
C TYR A 211 1.36 34.78 -9.47
N TRP A 212 0.54 34.48 -8.45
CA TRP A 212 1.07 34.12 -7.14
C TRP A 212 1.27 32.62 -7.02
N ARG A 213 2.46 32.20 -6.59
CA ARG A 213 2.80 30.80 -6.36
C ARG A 213 1.94 30.18 -5.25
N GLN A 214 1.16 29.17 -5.59
CA GLN A 214 0.21 28.50 -4.69
C GLN A 214 0.64 27.09 -4.26
N GLY A 215 1.81 26.63 -4.70
CA GLY A 215 2.45 25.39 -4.27
C GLY A 215 3.97 25.54 -4.12
N LEU A 216 4.60 24.56 -3.51
CA LEU A 216 6.03 24.56 -3.19
C LEU A 216 6.85 23.90 -4.29
N TYR A 217 8.13 24.27 -4.39
CA TYR A 217 9.11 23.45 -5.10
C TYR A 217 9.47 22.22 -4.25
N LEU A 218 9.77 21.11 -4.92
CA LEU A 218 10.09 19.84 -4.26
C LEU A 218 11.21 19.97 -3.22
N GLY A 219 12.33 20.60 -3.59
CA GLY A 219 13.46 20.80 -2.67
C GLY A 219 13.14 21.71 -1.48
N MET A 220 12.20 22.65 -1.63
CA MET A 220 11.72 23.45 -0.49
C MET A 220 10.90 22.57 0.46
N LEU A 221 10.02 21.72 -0.09
CA LEU A 221 9.22 20.79 0.70
C LEU A 221 10.09 19.82 1.50
N ASP A 222 11.12 19.24 0.90
CA ASP A 222 12.05 18.34 1.59
C ASP A 222 12.78 19.07 2.73
N ASN A 223 13.27 20.29 2.47
CA ASN A 223 13.93 21.10 3.49
C ASN A 223 12.99 21.45 4.66
N LEU A 224 11.72 21.76 4.39
CA LEU A 224 10.70 22.02 5.42
C LEU A 224 10.46 20.80 6.31
N ILE A 225 10.36 19.62 5.69
CA ILE A 225 10.08 18.37 6.39
C ILE A 225 11.28 17.98 7.25
N ASP A 226 12.49 17.99 6.68
CA ASP A 226 13.71 17.62 7.38
C ASP A 226 14.02 18.60 8.53
N ALA A 227 13.64 19.88 8.40
CA ALA A 227 13.74 20.89 9.46
C ALA A 227 12.91 20.55 10.71
N LEU A 228 11.82 19.79 10.56
CA LEU A 228 10.98 19.35 11.66
C LEU A 228 11.46 18.04 12.31
N ILE A 229 12.49 17.38 11.79
CA ILE A 229 13.02 16.14 12.36
C ILE A 229 14.09 16.47 13.41
N VAL A 230 13.95 15.89 14.60
CA VAL A 230 14.88 16.03 15.71
C VAL A 230 15.55 14.67 15.96
N PRO A 231 16.88 14.56 15.81
CA PRO A 231 17.61 13.38 16.26
C PRO A 231 17.60 13.32 17.79
N MET A 232 17.41 12.12 18.33
CA MET A 232 17.49 11.80 19.75
C MET A 232 18.70 10.88 20.01
N GLU A 233 18.94 10.58 21.28
CA GLU A 233 19.91 9.57 21.68
C GLU A 233 19.56 8.19 21.09
N GLU A 234 20.58 7.33 20.95
CA GLU A 234 20.44 5.96 20.44
C GLU A 234 19.90 5.86 18.99
N GLY A 235 20.03 6.93 18.20
CA GLY A 235 19.59 6.94 16.80
C GLY A 235 18.06 7.01 16.64
N LYS A 236 17.31 7.26 17.72
CA LYS A 236 15.88 7.53 17.64
C LYS A 236 15.64 8.90 17.01
N ILE A 237 14.51 9.04 16.31
CA ILE A 237 14.12 10.28 15.65
C ILE A 237 12.68 10.60 16.03
N ARG A 238 12.41 11.87 16.30
CA ARG A 238 11.05 12.39 16.54
C ARG A 238 10.85 13.65 15.72
N TRP A 239 9.62 14.14 15.65
CA TRP A 239 9.38 15.48 15.11
C TRP A 239 9.47 16.54 16.21
N LYS A 240 9.72 17.79 15.83
CA LYS A 240 9.63 18.97 16.69
C LYS A 240 8.20 19.12 17.17
N THR A 241 8.02 19.37 18.46
CA THR A 241 6.74 19.83 19.00
C THR A 241 6.42 21.25 18.52
N TYR A 242 5.16 21.69 18.66
CA TYR A 242 4.78 23.04 18.24
C TYR A 242 5.56 24.13 18.99
N GLY A 243 5.79 23.97 20.29
CA GLY A 243 6.54 24.96 21.08
C GLY A 243 8.00 25.08 20.66
N GLU A 244 8.65 23.95 20.35
CA GLU A 244 10.02 23.95 19.81
C GLU A 244 10.06 24.61 18.43
N PHE A 245 9.11 24.27 17.55
CA PHE A 245 9.00 24.89 16.24
C PHE A 245 8.76 26.40 16.33
N GLU A 246 7.82 26.85 17.17
CA GLU A 246 7.48 28.26 17.34
C GLU A 246 8.67 29.05 17.89
N TYR A 247 9.37 28.51 18.88
CA TYR A 247 10.61 29.10 19.42
C TYR A 247 11.68 29.22 18.34
N ASP A 248 11.97 28.14 17.62
CA ASP A 248 12.99 28.13 16.56
C ASP A 248 12.58 28.96 15.33
N PHE A 249 11.29 29.11 15.05
CA PHE A 249 10.80 29.93 13.94
C PHE A 249 10.96 31.43 14.26
N ALA A 250 10.82 31.80 15.54
CA ALA A 250 10.99 33.17 16.01
C ALA A 250 12.46 33.59 16.16
N ASP A 251 13.39 32.64 16.35
CA ASP A 251 14.83 32.93 16.47
C ASP A 251 15.46 33.26 15.10
N PRO A 252 15.99 34.48 14.88
CA PRO A 252 16.65 34.87 13.64
C PRO A 252 17.90 34.05 13.31
N ASN A 253 18.51 33.39 14.30
CA ASN A 253 19.70 32.55 14.10
C ASN A 253 19.37 31.12 13.68
N SER A 254 18.12 30.70 13.88
CA SER A 254 17.65 29.37 13.52
C SER A 254 17.50 29.20 12.01
N THR A 255 17.72 27.99 11.51
CA THR A 255 17.47 27.66 10.09
C THR A 255 15.98 27.50 9.78
N ILE A 256 15.13 27.27 10.80
CA ILE A 256 13.71 26.97 10.65
C ILE A 256 12.99 28.11 9.92
N GLY A 257 13.17 29.35 10.36
CA GLY A 257 12.55 30.51 9.70
C GLY A 257 12.88 30.57 8.21
N ARG A 258 14.16 30.38 7.85
CA ARG A 258 14.62 30.37 6.44
C ARG A 258 14.03 29.22 5.63
N GLN A 259 13.97 28.02 6.20
CA GLN A 259 13.40 26.85 5.55
C GLN A 259 11.89 27.04 5.31
N PHE A 260 11.19 27.73 6.23
CA PHE A 260 9.76 28.02 6.16
C PHE A 260 9.33 29.22 5.32
N VAL A 261 10.27 30.03 4.79
CA VAL A 261 9.95 31.21 3.96
C VAL A 261 9.05 30.88 2.78
N GLY A 262 9.32 29.79 2.06
CA GLY A 262 8.52 29.42 0.88
C GLY A 262 7.08 29.09 1.22
N LEU A 263 6.84 28.35 2.31
CA LEU A 263 5.48 28.04 2.77
C LEU A 263 4.79 29.27 3.37
N ALA A 264 5.54 30.13 4.06
CA ALA A 264 5.04 31.38 4.59
C ALA A 264 4.55 32.31 3.46
N ASP A 265 5.28 32.41 2.34
CA ASP A 265 4.86 33.21 1.17
C ASP A 265 3.64 32.61 0.45
N VAL A 266 3.55 31.28 0.33
CA VAL A 266 2.37 30.59 -0.22
C VAL A 266 1.11 30.88 0.62
N LEU A 267 1.25 30.91 1.94
CA LEU A 267 0.16 31.15 2.88
C LEU A 267 -0.09 32.64 3.17
N TYR A 268 0.81 33.53 2.79
CA TYR A 268 0.72 34.96 3.06
C TYR A 268 -0.52 35.57 2.42
N GLY A 269 -1.34 36.21 3.25
CA GLY A 269 -2.60 36.82 2.81
C GLY A 269 -3.56 35.82 2.14
N PHE A 270 -3.49 34.53 2.48
CA PHE A 270 -4.31 33.51 1.87
C PHE A 270 -5.81 33.77 2.07
N HIS A 271 -6.56 33.68 0.96
CA HIS A 271 -8.02 33.61 0.96
C HIS A 271 -8.48 32.68 -0.17
N PRO A 272 -9.44 31.75 0.07
CA PRO A 272 -9.90 30.81 -0.95
C PRO A 272 -10.34 31.46 -2.28
N LYS A 273 -11.00 32.61 -2.21
CA LYS A 273 -11.42 33.42 -3.37
C LYS A 273 -10.25 33.89 -4.24
N THR A 274 -9.14 34.35 -3.66
CA THR A 274 -8.00 34.92 -4.42
C THR A 274 -6.93 33.88 -4.73
N ARG A 275 -6.91 32.77 -3.99
CA ARG A 275 -5.97 31.65 -4.12
C ARG A 275 -6.71 30.31 -4.35
N PRO A 276 -7.45 30.17 -5.47
CA PRO A 276 -8.29 28.99 -5.71
C PRO A 276 -7.50 27.70 -5.95
N ILE A 277 -6.25 27.77 -6.43
CA ILE A 277 -5.41 26.58 -6.66
C ILE A 277 -4.96 26.00 -5.32
N LEU A 278 -4.47 26.85 -4.41
CA LEU A 278 -4.15 26.44 -3.05
C LEU A 278 -5.40 25.91 -2.34
N TRP A 279 -6.58 26.51 -2.59
CA TRP A 279 -7.83 25.99 -2.03
C TRP A 279 -8.18 24.60 -2.56
N ARG A 280 -8.01 24.33 -3.87
CA ARG A 280 -8.15 22.98 -4.46
C ARG A 280 -7.20 21.97 -3.83
N MET A 281 -5.95 22.36 -3.57
CA MET A 281 -4.98 21.52 -2.87
C MET A 281 -5.45 21.19 -1.45
N LEU A 282 -5.89 22.19 -0.66
CA LEU A 282 -6.39 21.98 0.70
C LEU A 282 -7.68 21.13 0.76
N TRP A 283 -8.56 21.25 -0.23
CA TRP A 283 -9.70 20.33 -0.40
C TRP A 283 -9.24 18.87 -0.59
N THR A 284 -8.26 18.67 -1.46
CA THR A 284 -7.69 17.34 -1.71
C THR A 284 -7.03 16.76 -0.46
N GLN A 285 -6.24 17.56 0.25
CA GLN A 285 -5.63 17.18 1.51
C GLN A 285 -6.68 16.80 2.55
N THR A 286 -7.82 17.52 2.60
CA THR A 286 -8.93 17.22 3.50
C THR A 286 -9.50 15.81 3.26
N LEU A 287 -9.69 15.41 2.00
CA LEU A 287 -10.14 14.06 1.65
C LEU A 287 -9.11 13.00 2.04
N ILE A 288 -7.81 13.26 1.80
CA ILE A 288 -6.73 12.36 2.20
C ILE A 288 -6.67 12.20 3.72
N TYR A 289 -6.68 13.30 4.48
CA TYR A 289 -6.68 13.26 5.95
C TYR A 289 -7.87 12.50 6.49
N LYS A 290 -9.07 12.74 5.94
CA LYS A 290 -10.27 12.04 6.37
C LYS A 290 -10.16 10.53 6.15
N LYS A 291 -9.59 10.09 5.02
CA LYS A 291 -9.31 8.66 4.76
C LYS A 291 -8.29 8.07 5.72
N ILE A 292 -7.23 8.81 6.05
CA ILE A 292 -6.23 8.38 7.05
C ILE A 292 -6.91 8.15 8.41
N ILE A 293 -7.71 9.12 8.88
CA ILE A 293 -8.43 9.05 10.16
C ILE A 293 -9.41 7.87 10.19
N GLU A 294 -10.20 7.68 9.12
CA GLU A 294 -11.16 6.58 9.00
C GLU A 294 -10.49 5.21 8.99
N SER A 295 -9.30 5.08 8.37
CA SER A 295 -8.57 3.81 8.30
C SER A 295 -8.16 3.28 9.68
N GLN A 296 -7.87 4.18 10.61
CA GLN A 296 -7.47 3.84 11.99
C GLN A 296 -8.67 3.45 12.86
N SER A 297 -9.81 4.12 12.65
CA SER A 297 -11.04 3.80 13.39
C SER A 297 -11.60 2.40 13.06
N SER A 298 -11.32 1.90 11.86
CA SER A 298 -11.79 0.57 11.42
C SER A 298 -11.08 -0.59 12.14
N GLU A 299 -9.91 -0.39 12.74
CA GLU A 299 -9.19 -1.44 13.46
C GLU A 299 -9.82 -1.78 14.82
N LEU A 300 -10.56 -0.82 15.42
CA LEU A 300 -11.11 -0.96 16.77
C LEU A 300 -12.46 -1.71 16.82
N GLY A 301 -13.06 -2.07 15.69
CA GLY A 301 -14.40 -2.68 15.62
C GLY A 301 -14.51 -3.87 14.66
N THR A 302 -14.55 -5.09 15.19
CA THR A 302 -15.11 -6.32 14.58
C THR A 302 -14.79 -6.60 13.10
N SER A 303 -13.69 -7.32 12.89
CA SER A 303 -13.44 -8.43 11.95
C SER A 303 -13.72 -8.31 10.44
N SER A 304 -14.30 -7.23 9.93
CA SER A 304 -14.37 -7.02 8.50
C SER A 304 -13.27 -6.04 8.12
N ARG A 305 -12.13 -6.58 7.65
CA ARG A 305 -11.14 -5.85 6.86
C ARG A 305 -11.80 -5.42 5.55
N VAL A 306 -12.80 -4.55 5.63
CA VAL A 306 -13.30 -3.78 4.51
C VAL A 306 -12.17 -2.81 4.23
N GLY A 307 -11.19 -3.27 3.44
CA GLY A 307 -10.05 -2.47 3.02
C GLY A 307 -10.54 -1.13 2.52
N LEU A 308 -9.75 -0.07 2.74
CA LEU A 308 -10.00 1.33 2.35
C LEU A 308 -10.90 1.43 1.12
N ALA A 309 -12.22 1.40 1.34
CA ALA A 309 -13.13 1.20 0.23
C ALA A 309 -13.10 2.44 -0.64
N ALA A 310 -13.26 2.24 -1.95
CA ALA A 310 -13.21 3.23 -3.02
C ALA A 310 -14.27 4.36 -2.96
N VAL A 311 -14.90 4.57 -1.80
CA VAL A 311 -15.90 5.61 -1.59
C VAL A 311 -15.20 6.87 -1.11
N SER A 312 -15.29 7.97 -1.86
CA SER A 312 -14.84 9.28 -1.39
C SER A 312 -15.43 9.60 -0.01
N PRO A 313 -14.62 10.07 0.95
CA PRO A 313 -15.12 10.36 2.29
C PRO A 313 -16.16 11.47 2.23
N LYS A 314 -17.27 11.30 2.95
CA LYS A 314 -18.32 12.32 3.03
C LYS A 314 -17.89 13.41 4.01
N LEU A 315 -17.72 14.63 3.49
CA LEU A 315 -17.48 15.79 4.33
C LEU A 315 -18.81 16.32 4.90
N PRO A 316 -18.83 16.89 6.12
CA PRO A 316 -20.04 17.52 6.64
C PRO A 316 -20.51 18.67 5.73
N PRO A 317 -21.82 18.79 5.44
CA PRO A 317 -22.34 19.83 4.56
C PRO A 317 -21.93 21.24 4.99
N GLY A 318 -21.44 22.06 4.05
CA GLY A 318 -21.08 23.47 4.30
C GLY A 318 -19.85 23.68 5.19
N SER A 319 -19.12 22.61 5.52
CA SER A 319 -18.00 22.72 6.45
C SER A 319 -16.78 23.45 5.89
N LEU A 320 -16.62 23.41 4.57
CA LEU A 320 -15.60 24.12 3.81
C LEU A 320 -16.19 25.34 3.08
N ASP A 321 -17.41 25.76 3.41
CA ASP A 321 -17.96 27.01 2.90
C ASP A 321 -17.27 28.21 3.58
N TRP A 322 -16.49 28.95 2.79
CA TRP A 322 -15.69 30.09 3.23
C TRP A 322 -16.39 31.44 3.08
N ARG A 323 -17.58 31.51 2.47
CA ARG A 323 -18.29 32.77 2.21
C ARG A 323 -18.90 33.33 3.48
N GLN A 324 -18.92 34.65 3.63
CA GLN A 324 -19.69 35.32 4.69
C GLN A 324 -21.15 35.52 4.25
N ASP A 325 -21.34 35.95 3.00
CA ASP A 325 -22.63 36.08 2.32
C ASP A 325 -22.70 35.11 1.11
N PRO A 326 -23.75 34.28 0.96
CA PRO A 326 -23.96 33.44 -0.22
C PRO A 326 -23.92 34.18 -1.58
N LYS A 327 -24.07 35.51 -1.59
CA LYS A 327 -23.94 36.34 -2.81
C LYS A 327 -22.50 36.58 -3.26
N GLU A 328 -21.50 36.30 -2.42
CA GLU A 328 -20.08 36.55 -2.74
C GLU A 328 -19.55 35.68 -3.88
N ALA A 329 -20.09 34.47 -4.01
CA ALA A 329 -19.77 33.44 -5.00
C ALA A 329 -20.84 32.34 -4.96
N SER A 330 -21.04 31.65 -6.08
CA SER A 330 -22.02 30.56 -6.19
C SER A 330 -21.61 29.30 -5.41
N ASP A 331 -22.57 28.44 -5.06
CA ASP A 331 -22.28 27.13 -4.44
C ASP A 331 -21.40 26.25 -5.34
N GLU A 332 -21.56 26.38 -6.66
CA GLU A 332 -20.76 25.68 -7.65
C GLU A 332 -19.28 26.07 -7.52
N GLU A 333 -18.97 27.36 -7.43
CA GLU A 333 -17.60 27.87 -7.29
C GLU A 333 -16.96 27.52 -5.94
N VAL A 334 -17.74 27.56 -4.87
CA VAL A 334 -17.22 27.43 -3.50
C VAL A 334 -17.08 25.98 -3.04
N LEU A 335 -18.03 25.13 -3.43
CA LEU A 335 -18.12 23.75 -2.94
C LEU A 335 -17.92 22.73 -4.08
N ALA A 336 -18.73 22.82 -5.14
CA ALA A 336 -18.79 21.74 -6.13
C ALA A 336 -17.52 21.65 -6.98
N ILE A 337 -16.98 22.78 -7.44
CA ILE A 337 -15.76 22.82 -8.26
C ILE A 337 -14.55 22.31 -7.46
N PRO A 338 -14.20 22.86 -6.27
CA PRO A 338 -13.06 22.36 -5.51
C PRO A 338 -13.18 20.88 -5.15
N GLN A 339 -14.39 20.42 -4.80
CA GLN A 339 -14.64 19.01 -4.55
C GLN A 339 -14.38 18.15 -5.79
N ARG A 340 -14.94 18.52 -6.94
CA ARG A 340 -14.78 17.78 -8.21
C ARG A 340 -13.32 17.71 -8.63
N VAL A 341 -12.59 18.82 -8.55
CA VAL A 341 -11.15 18.87 -8.85
C VAL A 341 -10.38 17.93 -7.93
N ALA A 342 -10.67 17.96 -6.62
CA ALA A 342 -10.02 17.07 -5.65
C ALA A 342 -10.30 15.59 -5.93
N GLU A 343 -11.55 15.24 -6.25
CA GLU A 343 -11.94 13.87 -6.60
C GLU A 343 -11.31 13.41 -7.92
N GLU A 344 -11.24 14.27 -8.94
CA GLU A 344 -10.61 13.97 -10.23
C GLU A 344 -9.09 13.77 -10.07
N TYR A 345 -8.43 14.65 -9.31
CA TYR A 345 -7.02 14.51 -8.98
C TYR A 345 -6.75 13.17 -8.26
N LEU A 346 -7.53 12.86 -7.22
CA LEU A 346 -7.37 11.62 -6.45
C LEU A 346 -7.71 10.37 -7.27
N ARG A 347 -8.71 10.41 -8.14
CA ARG A 347 -9.04 9.28 -9.03
C ARG A 347 -7.90 8.98 -10.00
N THR A 348 -7.32 10.02 -10.57
CA THR A 348 -6.20 9.89 -11.53
C THR A 348 -4.95 9.34 -10.86
N ARG A 349 -4.69 9.78 -9.62
CA ARG A 349 -3.45 9.47 -8.89
C ARG A 349 -3.55 8.22 -8.00
N LEU A 350 -4.75 7.92 -7.50
CA LEU A 350 -5.06 6.86 -6.53
C LEU A 350 -6.34 6.07 -6.91
N PRO A 351 -6.40 5.48 -8.12
CA PRO A 351 -7.60 4.79 -8.59
C PRO A 351 -7.99 3.60 -7.69
N GLU A 352 -7.00 2.97 -7.05
CA GLU A 352 -7.19 1.84 -6.13
C GLU A 352 -7.92 2.24 -4.83
N VAL A 353 -7.73 3.48 -4.38
CA VAL A 353 -8.24 3.97 -3.08
C VAL A 353 -9.50 4.81 -3.24
N PHE A 354 -9.66 5.52 -4.36
CA PHE A 354 -10.79 6.40 -4.63
C PHE A 354 -11.72 5.91 -5.75
N GLY A 355 -11.38 4.78 -6.39
CA GLY A 355 -12.20 4.13 -7.40
C GLY A 355 -12.25 4.85 -8.74
N THR A 356 -12.35 4.08 -9.81
CA THR A 356 -12.98 4.53 -11.06
C THR A 356 -14.49 4.49 -10.87
N THR A 357 -15.20 5.55 -11.25
CA THR A 357 -16.67 5.56 -11.16
C THR A 357 -17.21 4.40 -12.00
N GLN A 358 -18.21 3.66 -11.52
CA GLN A 358 -18.79 2.50 -12.25
C GLN A 358 -19.14 2.83 -13.70
N THR A 359 -19.51 4.09 -13.98
CA THR A 359 -19.81 4.63 -15.30
C THR A 359 -18.64 4.54 -16.30
N GLU A 360 -17.39 4.68 -15.86
CA GLU A 360 -16.20 4.55 -16.74
C GLU A 360 -15.88 3.08 -17.04
N VAL A 361 -16.13 2.18 -16.07
CA VAL A 361 -16.00 0.74 -16.27
C VAL A 361 -17.06 0.23 -17.25
N GLU A 362 -18.26 0.81 -17.24
CA GLU A 362 -19.31 0.50 -18.21
C GLU A 362 -19.01 1.05 -19.61
N MET A 363 -18.45 2.27 -19.73
CA MET A 363 -18.05 2.82 -21.02
C MET A 363 -16.86 2.06 -21.65
N GLN A 364 -15.84 1.68 -20.87
CA GLN A 364 -14.76 0.83 -21.38
C GLN A 364 -15.23 -0.57 -21.82
N LYS A 365 -16.29 -1.11 -21.20
CA LYS A 365 -16.90 -2.38 -21.63
C LYS A 365 -17.73 -2.24 -22.91
N LEU A 366 -18.19 -1.05 -23.25
CA LEU A 366 -18.94 -0.78 -24.49
C LEU A 366 -17.98 -0.61 -25.68
N ASP A 367 -16.83 0.04 -25.50
CA ASP A 367 -15.83 0.20 -26.57
C ASP A 367 -15.08 -1.10 -26.93
N PHE A 368 -15.04 -2.10 -26.04
CA PHE A 368 -14.46 -3.42 -26.34
C PHE A 368 -15.42 -4.39 -27.05
N LYS A 369 -16.69 -3.99 -27.28
CA LYS A 369 -17.72 -4.81 -27.95
C LYS A 369 -18.10 -4.34 -29.36
N GLY A 370 -17.46 -3.30 -29.87
CA GLY A 370 -17.51 -2.89 -31.28
C GLY A 370 -16.24 -3.32 -32.01
#